data_AF-A0A2G5D2U0-F1
#
_entry.id   AF-A0A2G5D2U0-F1
#
_cell.length_a   1.000
_cell.length_b   1.000
_cell.length_c   1.000
_cell.angle_alpha   90.00
_cell.angle_beta   90.00
_cell.angle_gamma   90.00
#
_symmetry.space_group_name_H-M   'P 1'
#
loop_
_entity.id
_entity.type
_entity.pdbx_description
1 polymer ?
#
loop_
_entity_poly.entity_id
_entity_poly.type
_entity_poly.pdbx_seq_one_letter_code
_entity_poly.pdbx_strand_id
1 'polypeptide(L)'
;MVAQPFTVDLNKPLVFQVGHLGESYQEWVHQPIVSKEGPRFFASEFWEFLTLTHWWAIPTIWLPVVCWAISLSFQKGHTLPQLALLVVGGLIIWTLMEYTLHRFLFHIDTKSYWGNTAHYLLHGCHHKHPMDGLRLVFPPAATAILCFPI
;
A
#
# COMPACT_ATOMS: atom_id res chain seq x y z
N MET A 1 26.30 -28.48 -6.08
CA MET A 1 26.01 -28.06 -4.68
C MET A 1 24.67 -27.34 -4.73
N VAL A 2 23.63 -27.90 -4.11
CA VAL A 2 22.33 -27.22 -4.01
C VAL A 2 22.52 -26.06 -3.04
N ALA A 3 22.39 -24.81 -3.50
CA ALA A 3 22.46 -23.66 -2.62
C ALA A 3 21.36 -23.79 -1.55
N GLN A 4 21.71 -23.61 -0.27
CA GLN A 4 20.72 -23.61 0.80
C GLN A 4 19.71 -22.47 0.55
N PRO A 5 18.40 -22.73 0.68
CA PRO A 5 17.39 -21.69 0.50
C PRO A 5 17.57 -20.58 1.53
N PHE A 6 17.44 -19.32 1.09
CA PHE A 6 17.54 -18.16 1.97
C PHE A 6 16.41 -18.19 3.01
N THR A 7 16.74 -17.88 4.26
CA THR A 7 15.78 -17.80 5.37
C THR A 7 15.74 -16.37 5.92
N VAL A 8 14.53 -15.82 6.03
CA VAL A 8 14.30 -14.48 6.60
C VAL A 8 14.48 -14.50 8.11
N ASP A 9 15.29 -13.57 8.63
CA ASP A 9 15.45 -13.31 10.06
C ASP A 9 14.46 -12.21 10.48
N LEU A 10 13.39 -12.62 11.18
CA LEU A 10 12.31 -11.73 11.62
C LEU A 10 12.75 -10.72 12.69
N ASN A 11 13.93 -10.91 13.31
CA ASN A 11 14.48 -9.97 14.29
C ASN A 11 15.29 -8.83 13.63
N LYS A 12 15.40 -8.84 12.29
CA LYS A 12 16.13 -7.86 11.50
C LYS A 12 15.21 -7.11 10.54
N PRO A 13 15.62 -5.92 10.06
CA PRO A 13 14.87 -5.18 9.05
C PRO A 13 14.56 -6.02 7.81
N LEU A 14 13.29 -6.08 7.40
CA LEU A 14 12.82 -7.07 6.42
C LEU A 14 12.97 -6.65 4.95
N VAL A 15 12.94 -5.35 4.65
CA VAL A 15 12.76 -4.87 3.26
C VAL A 15 13.86 -5.37 2.32
N PHE A 16 15.11 -5.41 2.75
CA PHE A 16 16.22 -5.91 1.93
C PHE A 16 16.50 -7.42 2.13
N GLN A 17 15.76 -8.10 3.00
CA GLN A 17 15.85 -9.55 3.15
C GLN A 17 14.93 -10.27 2.14
N VAL A 18 13.68 -9.82 2.00
CA VAL A 18 12.63 -10.52 1.25
C VAL A 18 12.96 -10.72 -0.23
N GLY A 19 13.76 -9.84 -0.82
CA GLY A 19 14.25 -10.01 -2.20
C GLY A 19 15.07 -11.28 -2.41
N HIS A 20 15.78 -11.75 -1.40
CA HIS A 20 16.62 -12.95 -1.48
C HIS A 20 15.82 -14.26 -1.52
N LEU A 21 14.51 -14.23 -1.22
CA LEU A 21 13.64 -15.41 -1.28
C LEU A 21 13.42 -15.91 -2.71
N GLY A 22 13.64 -15.07 -3.72
CA GLY A 22 13.49 -15.45 -5.13
C GLY A 22 12.11 -16.05 -5.41
N GLU A 23 12.08 -17.28 -5.90
CA GLU A 23 10.84 -18.00 -6.24
C GLU A 23 10.01 -18.41 -5.01
N SER A 24 10.63 -18.56 -3.83
CA SER A 24 9.93 -18.94 -2.60
C SER A 24 9.16 -17.79 -1.96
N TYR A 25 9.28 -16.57 -2.49
CA TYR A 25 8.68 -15.36 -1.93
C TYR A 25 7.16 -15.42 -1.90
N GLN A 26 6.53 -15.85 -3.00
CA GLN A 26 5.07 -15.85 -3.12
C GLN A 26 4.41 -16.77 -2.11
N GLU A 27 4.97 -17.95 -1.87
CA GLU A 27 4.49 -18.83 -0.82
C GLU A 27 4.73 -18.21 0.55
N TRP A 28 5.95 -17.71 0.82
CA TRP A 28 6.32 -17.16 2.11
C TRP A 28 5.47 -15.95 2.54
N VAL A 29 5.17 -15.04 1.62
CA VAL A 29 4.47 -13.77 1.90
C VAL A 29 3.00 -13.98 2.24
N HIS A 30 2.37 -15.03 1.68
CA HIS A 30 0.97 -15.39 1.93
C HIS A 30 0.77 -16.35 3.11
N GLN A 31 1.82 -16.62 3.90
CA GLN A 31 1.72 -17.34 5.17
C GLN A 31 1.65 -16.34 6.33
N PRO A 32 0.46 -15.96 6.82
CA PRO A 32 0.29 -14.86 7.76
C PRO A 32 0.88 -15.14 9.13
N ILE A 33 1.50 -14.12 9.72
CA ILE A 33 1.91 -14.07 11.12
C ILE A 33 0.88 -13.21 11.86
N VAL A 34 0.01 -13.86 12.62
CA VAL A 34 -1.07 -13.19 13.34
C VAL A 34 -0.53 -12.60 14.65
N SER A 35 -0.01 -11.37 14.58
CA SER A 35 0.45 -10.59 15.73
C SER A 35 0.14 -9.12 15.54
N LYS A 36 -0.18 -8.43 16.65
CA LYS A 36 -0.32 -6.96 16.66
C LYS A 36 1.03 -6.24 16.55
N GLU A 37 2.11 -6.93 16.89
CA GLU A 37 3.46 -6.41 16.74
C GLU A 37 3.87 -6.50 15.26
N GLY A 38 4.14 -5.34 14.67
CA GLY A 38 4.63 -5.22 13.30
C GLY A 38 6.12 -5.53 13.18
N PRO A 39 6.60 -5.99 12.01
CA PRO A 39 8.03 -6.17 11.78
C PRO A 39 8.72 -4.80 11.66
N ARG A 40 10.05 -4.80 11.75
CA ARG A 40 10.85 -3.64 11.36
C ARG A 40 11.16 -3.69 9.87
N PHE A 41 10.97 -2.59 9.14
CA PHE A 41 11.23 -2.53 7.71
C PHE A 41 12.68 -2.13 7.40
N PHE A 42 13.17 -1.08 8.06
CA PHE A 42 14.48 -0.47 7.82
C PHE A 42 15.30 -0.35 9.10
N ALA A 43 16.63 -0.40 8.99
CA ALA A 43 17.52 -0.12 10.12
C ALA A 43 17.46 1.36 10.53
N SER A 44 17.30 2.26 9.56
CA SER A 44 17.19 3.71 9.78
C SER A 44 15.83 4.08 10.36
N GLU A 45 15.84 4.82 11.47
CA GLU A 45 14.62 5.39 12.07
C GLU A 45 13.86 6.31 11.11
N PHE A 46 14.59 7.06 10.27
CA PHE A 46 13.97 7.97 9.30
C PHE A 46 13.17 7.20 8.24
N TRP A 47 13.75 6.15 7.66
CA TRP A 47 13.06 5.34 6.66
C TRP A 47 11.94 4.51 7.29
N GLU A 48 12.13 4.02 8.51
CA GLU A 48 11.10 3.31 9.27
C GLU A 48 9.88 4.20 9.53
N PHE A 49 10.11 5.44 9.98
CA PHE A 49 9.05 6.42 10.25
C PHE A 49 8.13 6.64 9.05
N LEU A 50 8.68 6.70 7.83
CA LEU A 50 7.90 6.88 6.60
C LEU A 50 7.01 5.68 6.25
N THR A 51 7.23 4.51 6.87
CA THR A 51 6.41 3.30 6.67
C THR A 51 5.23 3.21 7.61
N LEU A 52 5.21 4.01 8.68
CA LEU A 52 4.21 3.92 9.75
C LEU A 52 3.08 4.92 9.52
N THR A 53 1.89 4.41 9.21
CA THR A 53 0.71 5.24 8.92
C THR A 53 -0.45 4.85 9.83
N HIS A 54 -0.89 5.77 10.67
CA HIS A 54 -2.08 5.57 11.47
C HIS A 54 -3.35 5.64 10.61
N TRP A 55 -4.36 4.85 10.93
CA TRP A 55 -5.64 4.79 10.19
C TRP A 55 -6.29 6.17 10.00
N TRP A 56 -6.21 7.04 11.01
CA TRP A 56 -6.83 8.37 10.98
C TRP A 56 -6.10 9.35 10.06
N ALA A 57 -4.87 9.05 9.63
CA ALA A 57 -4.14 9.91 8.69
C ALA A 57 -4.87 10.01 7.34
N ILE A 58 -5.48 8.92 6.88
CA ILE A 58 -6.20 8.87 5.59
C ILE A 58 -7.36 9.88 5.55
N PRO A 59 -8.37 9.84 6.45
CA PRO A 59 -9.44 10.82 6.43
C PRO A 59 -8.95 12.24 6.72
N THR A 60 -8.00 12.43 7.65
CA THR A 60 -7.49 13.76 7.99
C THR A 60 -6.81 14.46 6.82
N ILE A 61 -6.09 13.71 5.97
CA ILE A 61 -5.39 14.27 4.80
C ILE A 61 -6.35 14.43 3.62
N TRP A 62 -7.12 13.38 3.29
CA TRP A 62 -7.83 13.34 2.00
C TRP A 62 -9.24 13.93 2.05
N LEU A 63 -9.95 13.92 3.19
CA LEU A 63 -11.28 14.55 3.26
C LEU A 63 -11.22 16.06 3.00
N PRO A 64 -10.26 16.84 3.56
CA PRO A 64 -10.12 18.25 3.21
C PRO A 64 -9.87 18.48 1.71
N VAL A 65 -9.08 17.63 1.06
CA VAL A 65 -8.83 17.70 -0.40
C VAL A 65 -10.11 17.48 -1.19
N VAL A 66 -10.91 16.47 -0.82
CA VAL A 66 -12.20 16.20 -1.44
C VAL A 66 -13.18 17.36 -1.22
N CYS A 67 -13.30 17.88 0.00
CA CYS A 67 -14.16 19.03 0.30
C CYS A 67 -13.75 20.28 -0.47
N TRP A 68 -12.45 20.53 -0.58
CA TRP A 68 -11.92 21.64 -1.36
C TRP A 68 -12.22 21.48 -2.85
N ALA A 69 -12.01 20.30 -3.43
CA ALA A 69 -12.30 20.02 -4.83
C ALA A 69 -13.80 20.20 -5.18
N ILE A 70 -14.69 19.71 -4.30
CA ILE A 70 -16.14 19.91 -4.45
C ILE A 70 -16.50 21.40 -4.36
N SER A 71 -15.94 22.12 -3.38
CA SER A 71 -16.18 23.55 -3.20
C SER A 71 -15.71 24.37 -4.42
N LEU A 72 -14.54 24.04 -4.96
CA LEU A 72 -14.00 24.65 -6.16
C LEU A 72 -14.90 24.37 -7.38
N SER A 73 -15.39 23.14 -7.52
CA SER A 73 -16.28 22.76 -8.61
C SER A 73 -17.61 23.54 -8.55
N PHE A 74 -18.17 23.73 -7.35
CA PHE A 74 -19.35 24.56 -7.13
C PHE A 74 -19.10 26.03 -7.49
N GLN A 75 -17.98 26.61 -7.04
CA GLN A 75 -17.59 27.98 -7.36
C GLN A 75 -17.39 28.21 -8.86
N LYS A 76 -17.04 27.17 -9.62
CA LYS A 76 -16.95 27.19 -11.09
C LYS A 76 -18.31 27.08 -11.81
N GLY A 77 -19.41 27.08 -11.07
CA GLY A 77 -20.77 27.14 -11.62
C GLY A 77 -21.46 25.79 -11.84
N HIS A 78 -20.89 24.68 -11.33
CA HIS A 78 -21.58 23.40 -11.37
C HIS A 78 -22.78 23.40 -10.41
N THR A 79 -23.92 22.95 -10.92
CA THR A 79 -25.15 22.77 -10.14
C THR A 79 -25.03 21.57 -9.20
N LEU A 80 -25.86 21.52 -8.15
CA LEU A 80 -25.87 20.39 -7.21
C LEU A 80 -26.09 19.02 -7.89
N PRO A 81 -27.00 18.86 -8.87
CA PRO A 81 -27.12 17.59 -9.59
C PRO A 81 -25.87 17.19 -10.38
N GLN A 82 -25.17 18.15 -10.99
CA GLN A 82 -23.91 17.88 -11.68
C GLN A 82 -22.82 17.45 -10.70
N LEU A 83 -22.71 18.10 -9.54
CA LEU A 83 -21.77 17.70 -8.49
C LEU A 83 -22.08 16.29 -7.97
N ALA A 84 -23.34 15.97 -7.73
CA ALA A 84 -23.75 14.63 -7.32
C ALA A 84 -23.36 13.59 -8.37
N LEU A 85 -23.59 13.87 -9.65
CA LEU A 85 -23.19 12.99 -10.75
C LEU A 85 -21.67 12.80 -10.82
N LEU A 86 -20.88 13.87 -10.65
CA LEU A 86 -19.43 13.80 -10.63
C LEU A 86 -18.91 12.96 -9.45
N VAL A 87 -19.48 13.14 -8.25
CA VAL A 87 -19.11 12.36 -7.07
C VAL A 87 -19.45 10.88 -7.26
N VAL A 88 -20.67 10.57 -7.71
CA VAL A 88 -21.10 9.19 -7.97
C VAL A 88 -20.24 8.54 -9.07
N GLY A 89 -19.99 9.26 -10.16
CA GLY A 89 -19.10 8.81 -11.23
C GLY A 89 -17.68 8.54 -10.73
N GLY A 90 -17.15 9.43 -9.89
CA GLY A 90 -15.86 9.25 -9.23
C GLY A 90 -15.81 8.01 -8.35
N LEU A 91 -16.87 7.73 -7.58
CA LEU A 91 -16.96 6.50 -6.77
C LEU A 91 -17.00 5.23 -7.61
N ILE A 92 -17.68 5.25 -8.77
CA ILE A 92 -17.70 4.11 -9.71
C ILE A 92 -16.31 3.89 -10.32
N ILE A 93 -15.64 4.97 -10.73
CA ILE A 93 -14.26 4.87 -11.25
C ILE A 93 -13.32 4.36 -10.16
N TRP A 94 -13.49 4.84 -8.92
CA TRP A 94 -12.71 4.38 -7.77
C TRP A 94 -12.86 2.88 -7.55
N THR A 95 -14.07 2.32 -7.55
CA THR A 95 -14.23 0.86 -7.33
C THR A 95 -13.61 0.03 -8.45
N LEU A 96 -13.66 0.50 -9.70
CA LEU A 96 -12.97 -0.14 -10.83
C LEU A 96 -11.44 -0.07 -10.67
N MET A 97 -10.92 1.09 -10.27
CA MET A 97 -9.50 1.30 -10.02
C MET A 97 -9.01 0.44 -8.86
N GLU A 98 -9.74 0.41 -7.74
CA GLU A 98 -9.46 -0.43 -6.59
C GLU A 98 -9.35 -1.89 -7.00
N TYR A 99 -10.34 -2.41 -7.74
CA TYR A 99 -10.31 -3.78 -8.24
C TYR A 99 -9.08 -4.06 -9.12
N THR A 100 -8.79 -3.15 -10.04
CA THR A 100 -7.67 -3.30 -10.99
C THR A 100 -6.33 -3.28 -10.27
N LEU A 101 -6.11 -2.29 -9.40
CA LEU A 101 -4.87 -2.16 -8.63
C LEU A 101 -4.70 -3.36 -7.70
N HIS A 102 -5.75 -3.73 -6.96
CA HIS A 102 -5.67 -4.85 -6.03
C HIS A 102 -5.37 -6.16 -6.79
N ARG A 103 -6.12 -6.46 -7.85
CA ARG A 103 -5.96 -7.72 -8.58
C ARG A 103 -4.65 -7.84 -9.36
N PHE A 104 -4.23 -6.78 -10.05
CA PHE A 104 -3.13 -6.88 -11.03
C PHE A 104 -1.81 -6.29 -10.55
N LEU A 105 -1.83 -5.31 -9.64
CA LEU A 105 -0.61 -4.70 -9.10
C LEU A 105 -0.28 -5.24 -7.70
N PHE A 106 -1.26 -5.31 -6.81
CA PHE A 106 -1.04 -5.72 -5.42
C PHE A 106 -0.95 -7.24 -5.23
N HIS A 107 -1.40 -8.03 -6.20
CA HIS A 107 -1.26 -9.50 -6.25
C HIS A 107 -0.40 -9.96 -7.44
N ILE A 108 0.59 -9.14 -7.82
CA ILE A 108 1.51 -9.48 -8.90
C ILE A 108 2.48 -10.60 -8.47
N ASP A 109 2.60 -11.63 -9.31
CA ASP A 109 3.61 -12.67 -9.11
C ASP A 109 5.00 -12.14 -9.48
N THR A 110 5.91 -12.18 -8.51
CA THR A 110 7.28 -11.68 -8.60
C THR A 110 8.26 -12.73 -8.10
N LYS A 111 9.43 -12.77 -8.73
CA LYS A 111 10.53 -13.69 -8.44
C LYS A 111 11.90 -13.00 -8.32
N SER A 112 11.99 -11.75 -8.76
CA SER A 112 13.25 -11.00 -8.75
C SER A 112 13.44 -10.29 -7.41
N TYR A 113 14.69 -10.05 -7.04
CA TYR A 113 15.02 -9.38 -5.78
C TYR A 113 14.24 -8.06 -5.59
N TRP A 114 14.29 -7.18 -6.60
CA TRP A 114 13.60 -5.89 -6.54
C TRP A 114 12.09 -6.02 -6.72
N GLY A 115 11.61 -6.99 -7.51
CA GLY A 115 10.18 -7.26 -7.66
C GLY A 115 9.53 -7.69 -6.34
N ASN A 116 10.15 -8.66 -5.65
CA ASN A 116 9.69 -9.13 -4.35
C ASN A 116 9.73 -8.02 -3.30
N THR A 117 10.81 -7.23 -3.28
CA THR A 117 10.96 -6.08 -2.38
C THR A 117 9.87 -5.03 -2.60
N ALA A 118 9.60 -4.67 -3.86
CA ALA A 118 8.54 -3.73 -4.21
C ALA A 118 7.14 -4.27 -3.86
N HIS A 119 6.86 -5.53 -4.21
CA HIS A 119 5.60 -6.19 -3.83
C HIS A 119 5.39 -6.18 -2.32
N TYR A 120 6.44 -6.46 -1.54
CA TYR A 120 6.36 -6.49 -0.08
C TYR A 120 5.96 -5.13 0.51
N LEU A 121 6.56 -4.05 -0.01
CA LEU A 121 6.24 -2.68 0.40
C LEU A 121 4.83 -2.23 -0.04
N LEU A 122 4.37 -2.67 -1.20
CA LEU A 122 3.06 -2.27 -1.75
C LEU A 122 1.90 -3.00 -1.07
N HIS A 123 2.03 -4.31 -0.86
CA HIS A 123 0.92 -5.14 -0.36
C HIS A 123 1.34 -6.43 0.35
N GLY A 124 2.53 -6.97 0.05
CA GLY A 124 2.98 -8.23 0.64
C GLY A 124 3.10 -8.19 2.17
N CYS A 125 3.50 -7.06 2.76
CA CYS A 125 3.50 -6.92 4.23
C CYS A 125 2.09 -7.05 4.82
N HIS A 126 1.06 -6.57 4.14
CA HIS A 126 -0.31 -6.69 4.63
C HIS A 126 -0.74 -8.18 4.68
N HIS A 127 -0.41 -8.97 3.66
CA HIS A 127 -0.64 -10.42 3.69
C HIS A 127 0.16 -11.12 4.79
N LYS A 128 1.43 -10.73 4.96
CA LYS A 128 2.34 -11.37 5.91
C LYS A 128 2.03 -11.00 7.36
N HIS A 129 1.64 -9.76 7.64
CA HIS A 129 1.38 -9.20 8.97
C HIS A 129 0.02 -8.49 8.99
N PRO A 130 -1.09 -9.23 8.89
CA PRO A 130 -2.42 -8.66 8.68
C PRO A 130 -2.94 -7.82 9.86
N MET A 131 -2.34 -7.96 11.04
CA MET A 131 -2.75 -7.29 12.27
C MET A 131 -1.83 -6.11 12.66
N ASP A 132 -0.84 -5.75 11.82
CA ASP A 132 -0.05 -4.52 11.99
C ASP A 132 -0.90 -3.29 11.63
N GLY A 133 -1.44 -2.63 12.65
CA GLY A 133 -2.33 -1.48 12.49
C GLY A 133 -1.68 -0.24 11.87
N LEU A 134 -0.34 -0.16 11.84
CA LEU A 134 0.39 0.98 11.25
C LEU A 134 0.77 0.74 9.78
N ARG A 135 0.59 -0.49 9.27
CA ARG A 135 0.92 -0.86 7.89
C ARG A 135 -0.27 -1.46 7.14
N LEU A 136 -1.48 -1.15 7.61
CA LEU A 136 -2.73 -1.57 6.99
C LEU A 136 -3.17 -0.61 5.88
N VAL A 137 -3.11 0.69 6.16
CA VAL A 137 -3.53 1.73 5.21
C VAL A 137 -2.36 2.13 4.32
N PHE A 138 -2.65 2.54 3.09
CA PHE A 138 -1.61 2.94 2.16
C PHE A 138 -0.98 4.28 2.58
N PRO A 139 0.35 4.39 2.75
CA PRO A 139 0.99 5.61 3.21
C PRO A 139 0.73 6.79 2.25
N PRO A 140 0.43 8.01 2.75
CA PRO A 140 0.12 9.17 1.90
C PRO A 140 1.21 9.50 0.87
N ALA A 141 2.48 9.31 1.23
CA ALA A 141 3.60 9.53 0.31
C ALA A 141 3.57 8.53 -0.87
N ALA A 142 3.24 7.27 -0.60
CA ALA A 142 3.09 6.26 -1.65
C ALA A 142 1.83 6.53 -2.49
N THR A 143 0.71 6.95 -1.87
CA THR A 143 -0.50 7.37 -2.58
C THR A 143 -0.21 8.48 -3.58
N ALA A 144 0.53 9.52 -3.16
CA ALA A 144 0.86 10.65 -4.03
C ALA A 144 1.62 10.22 -5.30
N ILE A 145 2.52 9.24 -5.19
CA ILE A 145 3.25 8.69 -6.33
C ILE A 145 2.31 7.92 -7.27
N LEU A 146 1.44 7.07 -6.71
CA LEU A 146 0.46 6.31 -7.51
C LEU A 146 -0.60 7.19 -8.18
N CYS A 147 -0.88 8.37 -7.63
CA CYS A 147 -1.81 9.33 -8.20
C CYS A 147 -1.20 10.23 -9.28
N PHE A 148 0.13 10.29 -9.44
CA PHE A 148 0.77 11.16 -10.44
C PHE A 148 0.45 10.85 -11.92
N PRO A 149 0.22 9.60 -12.36
CA PRO A 149 -0.21 9.31 -13.74
C PRO A 149 -1.72 9.53 -13.99
N ILE A 150 -2.47 10.07 -13.02
CA ILE A 150 -3.91 10.37 -13.10
C ILE A 150 -4.10 11.89 -13.17
#